data_AF-A0A0G1YIV6-F1
#
_entry.id   AF-A0A0G1YIV6-F1
#
_cell.length_a   1.000
_cell.length_b   1.000
_cell.length_c   1.000
_cell.angle_alpha   90.00
_cell.angle_beta   90.00
_cell.angle_gamma   90.00
#
_symmetry.space_group_name_H-M   'P 1'
#
loop_
_entity.id
_entity.type
_entity.pdbx_description
1 polymer ?
#
loop_
_entity_poly.entity_id
_entity_poly.type
_entity_poly.pdbx_seq_one_letter_code
_entity_poly.pdbx_strand_id
1 'polypeptide(L)' 'MEFKYFSHNGTLKPVEEAVIPLSNIEYQYGFGVYESIRVAGGTPRFLDDHL' A
#
# COMPACT_ATOMS: atom_id res chain seq x y z
N MET A 1 9.56 -11.28 4.66
CA MET A 1 8.18 -10.97 5.06
C MET A 1 7.32 -11.27 3.85
N GLU A 2 6.34 -12.16 3.98
CA GLU A 2 5.45 -12.52 2.87
C GLU A 2 4.10 -11.87 3.13
N PHE A 3 3.67 -10.97 2.24
CA PHE A 3 2.37 -10.31 2.32
C PHE A 3 1.35 -11.21 1.63
N LYS A 4 0.20 -11.47 2.28
CA LYS A 4 -0.84 -12.35 1.71
C LYS A 4 -1.91 -11.58 0.95
N TYR A 5 -2.15 -10.33 1.34
CA TYR A 5 -3.23 -9.51 0.82
C TYR A 5 -2.77 -8.06 0.67
N PHE A 6 -3.43 -7.33 -0.21
CA PHE A 6 -3.31 -5.88 -0.34
C PHE A 6 -4.71 -5.24 -0.41
N SER A 7 -4.79 -3.97 -0.01
CA SER A 7 -6.02 -3.18 -0.16
C SER A 7 -5.95 -2.38 -1.45
N HIS A 8 -6.97 -2.50 -2.29
CA HIS A 8 -7.12 -1.69 -3.50
C HIS A 8 -8.49 -1.03 -3.49
N ASN A 9 -8.51 0.30 -3.35
CA ASN A 9 -9.73 1.11 -3.32
C ASN A 9 -10.81 0.56 -2.37
N GLY A 10 -10.41 0.19 -1.15
CA GLY A 10 -11.29 -0.35 -0.12
C GLY A 10 -11.61 -1.85 -0.24
N THR A 11 -11.08 -2.54 -1.25
CA THR A 11 -11.27 -3.98 -1.42
C THR A 11 -9.99 -4.74 -1.09
N LEU A 12 -10.09 -5.74 -0.20
CA LEU A 12 -8.97 -6.63 0.12
C LEU A 12 -8.84 -7.71 -0.96
N LYS A 13 -7.63 -7.86 -1.51
CA LYS A 13 -7.31 -8.79 -2.61
C LYS A 13 -6.04 -9.60 -2.34
N PRO A 14 -5.85 -10.77 -2.96
CA PRO A 14 -4.60 -11.54 -2.90
C PRO A 14 -3.41 -10.73 -3.44
N VAL A 15 -2.22 -10.90 -2.85
CA VAL A 15 -1.02 -10.12 -3.26
C VAL A 15 -0.63 -10.36 -4.72
N GLU A 16 -0.95 -11.52 -5.28
CA GLU A 16 -0.65 -11.92 -6.65
C GLU A 16 -1.40 -11.06 -7.68
N GLU A 17 -2.51 -10.43 -7.26
CA GLU A 17 -3.29 -9.49 -8.09
C GLU A 17 -2.79 -8.03 -7.98
N ALA A 18 -1.75 -7.76 -7.18
CA ALA A 18 -1.19 -6.41 -7.00
C ALA A 18 -0.37 -5.96 -8.21
N VAL A 19 -1.07 -5.67 -9.31
CA VAL A 19 -0.50 -5.24 -10.59
C VAL A 19 -1.01 -3.87 -11.01
N ILE A 20 -0.21 -3.15 -11.79
CA ILE A 20 -0.61 -1.88 -12.41
C ILE A 20 -0.19 -1.87 -13.89
N PRO A 21 -0.98 -1.26 -14.80
CA PRO A 21 -0.60 -1.18 -16.21
C PRO A 21 0.70 -0.38 -16.41
N LEU A 22 1.51 -0.74 -17.41
CA LEU A 22 2.70 0.05 -17.77
C LEU A 22 2.34 1.46 -18.26
N SER A 23 1.11 1.68 -18.73
CA SER A 23 0.58 2.97 -19.14
C SER A 23 0.20 3.90 -17.98
N ASN A 24 0.26 3.42 -16.74
CA ASN A 24 -0.15 4.16 -15.55
C ASN A 24 0.81 5.33 -15.25
N ILE A 25 0.25 6.50 -14.91
CA ILE A 25 1.03 7.74 -14.72
C ILE A 25 1.89 7.68 -13.45
N GLU A 26 1.38 7.07 -12.38
CA GLU A 26 2.08 6.85 -11.12
C GLU A 26 3.33 5.99 -11.35
N TYR A 27 3.21 4.91 -12.14
CA TYR A 27 4.33 4.05 -12.52
C TYR A 27 5.35 4.74 -13.44
N GLN A 28 4.88 5.44 -14.48
CA GLN A 28 5.78 6.04 -15.48
C GLN A 28 6.55 7.26 -14.98
N TYR A 29 5.89 8.11 -14.19
CA TYR A 29 6.42 9.43 -13.82
C TYR A 29 6.66 9.59 -12.32
N GLY A 30 6.41 8.55 -11.52
CA GLY A 30 6.44 8.65 -10.06
C GLY A 30 5.38 9.62 -9.53
N PHE A 31 4.26 9.77 -10.25
CA PHE A 31 3.22 10.74 -9.94
C PHE A 31 2.32 10.27 -8.78
N GLY A 32 2.87 10.07 -7.59
CA GLY A 32 2.11 9.61 -6.44
C GLY A 32 2.82 9.87 -5.12
N VAL A 33 2.09 9.66 -4.02
CA VAL A 33 2.61 9.72 -2.65
C VAL A 33 2.43 8.37 -1.98
N TYR A 34 3.31 8.05 -1.04
CA TYR A 34 3.24 6.84 -0.23
C TYR A 34 3.64 7.17 1.20
N GLU A 35 3.22 6.33 2.13
CA GLU A 35 3.59 6.44 3.54
C GLU A 35 3.83 5.05 4.13
N SER A 36 4.59 4.98 5.23
CA SER A 36 4.95 3.73 5.90
C SER A 36 4.62 3.77 7.39
N ILE A 37 3.56 3.09 7.77
CA ILE A 37 3.14 2.98 9.19
C ILE A 37 3.65 1.66 9.77
N ARG A 38 4.42 1.74 10.85
CA ARG A 38 4.91 0.54 11.56
C ARG A 38 3.86 -0.02 12.50
N VAL A 39 3.67 -1.34 12.45
CA VAL A 39 2.90 -2.09 13.45
C VAL A 39 3.86 -2.80 14.40
N ALA A 40 3.70 -2.60 15.71
CA ALA A 40 4.50 -3.27 16.73
C ALA A 40 3.58 -3.80 17.85
N GLY A 41 3.54 -5.13 18.00
CA GLY A 41 2.66 -5.81 18.95
C GLY A 41 1.17 -5.73 18.57
N GLY A 42 0.86 -5.68 17.28
CA GLY A 42 -0.53 -5.52 16.80
C GLY A 42 -1.06 -4.09 16.85
N THR A 43 -0.27 -3.12 17.29
CA THR A 43 -0.66 -1.71 17.37
C THR A 43 0.08 -0.87 16.31
N PRO A 44 -0.61 -0.14 15.41
CA PRO A 44 0.02 0.83 14.52
C PRO A 44 0.59 2.00 15.35
N ARG A 45 1.76 2.49 14.99
CA ARG A 45 2.46 3.57 15.72
C ARG A 45 2.26 4.90 15.02
N PHE A 46 1.91 5.93 15.79
CA PHE A 46 1.76 7.32 15.33
C PHE A 46 0.82 7.46 14.12
N LEU A 47 -0.26 6.68 14.10
CA LEU A 47 -1.18 6.63 12.96
C LEU A 47 -1.69 8.02 12.56
N ASP A 48 -2.13 8.82 13.53
CA ASP A 48 -2.69 10.16 13.27
C ASP A 48 -1.64 11.18 12.79
N ASP A 49 -0.35 10.94 13.05
CA ASP A 49 0.73 11.81 12.57
C ASP A 49 1.13 11.50 11.12
N HIS A 50 0.82 10.30 10.64
CA HIS A 50 1.09 9.84 9.27
C HIS A 50 -0.07 10.09 8.29
N LEU A 51 -1.30 10.29 8.79
CA LEU A 51 -2.50 10.52 7.99
C LEU A 51 -2.75 12.01 7.73
#